data_AF-A0A4Q1HIG3-F1
#
_entry.id   AF-A0A4Q1HIG3-F1
#
_cell.length_a   1.000
_cell.length_b   1.000
_cell.length_c   1.000
_cell.angle_alpha   90.00
_cell.angle_beta   90.00
_cell.angle_gamma   90.00
#
_symmetry.space_group_name_H-M   'P 1'
#
loop_
_entity.id
_entity.type
_entity.pdbx_description
1 polymer ?
#
loop_
_entity_poly.entity_id
_entity_poly.type
_entity_poly.pdbx_seq_one_letter_code
_entity_poly.pdbx_strand_id
1 'polypeptide(L)'
;MKKPAWIAAAALSVLPWGAHAVTFDCAKARSIPEKLICTTPDLSRADDHLKQTFDAARARATDKKAFNDRARQEWQRREKTCTDAACVRQWYADQERLYALDASAPAPAPAPAPAPAATGQGDSASNNPLRMPPPATTPPSSNEAQAPEVAATALYADYQQNASAADRKYKGKTIKVHGTVASVRAPANGTPYIELTAADNPLPSVHLDFPDTPPERIAQIGKGQKIAATCVVQGLVIGDPVLRCPGAIAR
;
A
#
# COMPACT_ATOMS: atom_id res chain seq x y z
N MET A 1 -24.55 -35.71 66.25
CA MET A 1 -24.91 -34.73 65.20
C MET A 1 -23.62 -34.18 64.59
N LYS A 2 -23.28 -34.57 63.36
CA LYS A 2 -22.01 -34.24 62.66
C LYS A 2 -22.34 -33.31 61.49
N LYS A 3 -21.70 -32.13 61.41
CA LYS A 3 -21.84 -31.19 60.28
C LYS A 3 -20.83 -31.54 59.19
N PRO A 4 -21.20 -31.64 57.89
CA PRO A 4 -20.24 -31.83 56.83
C PRO A 4 -19.71 -30.48 56.32
N ALA A 5 -18.39 -30.39 56.19
CA ALA A 5 -17.68 -29.35 55.45
C ALA A 5 -17.81 -29.63 53.95
N TRP A 6 -18.12 -28.61 53.15
CA TRP A 6 -18.02 -28.65 51.69
C TRP A 6 -17.14 -27.51 51.21
N ILE A 7 -16.10 -27.90 50.47
CA ILE A 7 -15.04 -27.08 49.91
C ILE A 7 -15.58 -26.28 48.73
N ALA A 8 -15.28 -24.99 48.69
CA ALA A 8 -15.55 -24.12 47.54
C ALA A 8 -14.58 -24.45 46.38
N ALA A 9 -15.12 -24.82 45.23
CA ALA A 9 -14.38 -24.88 43.97
C ALA A 9 -14.72 -23.62 43.14
N ALA A 10 -13.81 -22.65 43.14
CA ALA A 10 -13.87 -21.50 42.25
C ALA A 10 -13.42 -21.93 40.84
N ALA A 11 -14.38 -22.07 39.92
CA ALA A 11 -14.09 -22.27 38.51
C ALA A 11 -13.57 -20.96 37.91
N LEU A 12 -12.26 -20.89 37.64
CA LEU A 12 -11.62 -19.79 36.94
C LEU A 12 -11.88 -19.96 35.44
N SER A 13 -12.97 -19.36 34.95
CA SER A 13 -13.29 -19.32 33.52
C SER A 13 -12.29 -18.44 32.79
N VAL A 14 -11.41 -19.06 32.01
CA VAL A 14 -10.51 -18.36 31.08
C VAL A 14 -11.32 -17.93 29.87
N LEU A 15 -11.65 -16.64 29.76
CA LEU A 15 -12.21 -16.08 28.53
C LEU A 15 -11.06 -15.89 27.53
N PRO A 16 -11.15 -16.41 26.29
CA PRO A 16 -10.18 -16.10 25.26
C PRO A 16 -10.45 -14.69 24.75
N TRP A 17 -9.56 -13.76 25.07
CA TRP A 17 -9.47 -12.48 24.36
C TRP A 17 -9.02 -12.76 22.92
N GLY A 18 -10.00 -12.88 22.02
CA GLY A 18 -9.74 -12.75 20.59
C GLY A 18 -9.29 -11.32 20.32
N ALA A 19 -7.98 -11.12 20.20
CA ALA A 19 -7.39 -9.89 19.71
C ALA A 19 -7.73 -9.73 18.22
N HIS A 20 -8.88 -9.14 17.92
CA HIS A 20 -9.23 -8.71 16.58
C HIS A 20 -8.97 -7.21 16.47
N ALA A 21 -7.72 -6.86 16.17
CA ALA A 21 -7.45 -5.57 15.55
C ALA A 21 -7.90 -5.67 14.09
N VAL A 22 -9.14 -5.26 13.82
CA VAL A 22 -9.64 -5.01 12.45
C VAL A 22 -10.23 -3.61 12.47
N THR A 23 -9.81 -2.75 11.54
CA THR A 23 -10.31 -1.36 11.47
C THR A 23 -11.73 -1.26 10.91
N PHE A 24 -12.35 -2.39 10.53
CA PHE A 24 -13.74 -2.48 10.10
C PHE A 24 -14.39 -3.80 10.57
N ASP A 25 -15.65 -3.74 11.05
CA ASP A 25 -16.39 -4.91 11.52
C ASP A 25 -17.29 -5.44 10.40
N CYS A 26 -16.83 -6.48 9.71
CA CYS A 26 -17.57 -7.07 8.59
C CYS A 26 -18.94 -7.66 8.97
N ALA A 27 -19.18 -7.97 10.25
CA ALA A 27 -20.51 -8.38 10.71
C ALA A 27 -21.50 -7.21 10.75
N LYS A 28 -21.02 -5.96 10.72
CA LYS A 28 -21.84 -4.73 10.72
C LYS A 28 -21.99 -4.10 9.34
N ALA A 29 -21.46 -4.70 8.27
CA ALA A 29 -21.58 -4.20 6.91
C ALA A 29 -23.05 -4.13 6.47
N ARG A 30 -23.54 -2.92 6.17
CA ARG A 30 -24.94 -2.66 5.79
C ARG A 30 -25.07 -2.32 4.32
N SER A 31 -24.13 -1.54 3.78
CA SER A 31 -24.19 -1.10 2.39
C SER A 31 -23.66 -2.16 1.41
N ILE A 32 -23.98 -1.98 0.13
CA ILE A 32 -23.43 -2.82 -0.93
C ILE A 32 -21.90 -2.70 -0.98
N PRO A 33 -21.30 -1.49 -0.99
CA PRO A 33 -19.85 -1.34 -0.90
C PRO A 33 -19.22 -2.03 0.31
N GLU A 34 -19.76 -1.87 1.52
CA GLU A 34 -19.22 -2.50 2.73
C GLU A 34 -19.25 -4.04 2.62
N LYS A 35 -20.33 -4.61 2.09
CA LYS A 35 -20.43 -6.06 1.87
C LYS A 35 -19.42 -6.54 0.83
N LEU A 36 -19.25 -5.80 -0.26
CA LEU A 36 -18.25 -6.09 -1.30
C LEU A 36 -16.83 -6.04 -0.73
N ILE A 37 -16.50 -5.05 0.10
CA ILE A 37 -15.20 -4.94 0.77
C ILE A 37 -14.95 -6.18 1.65
N CYS A 38 -15.96 -6.63 2.39
CA CYS A 38 -15.84 -7.77 3.29
C CYS A 38 -15.72 -9.14 2.63
N THR A 39 -16.20 -9.30 1.40
CA THR A 39 -16.20 -10.58 0.67
C THR A 39 -15.24 -10.63 -0.52
N THR A 40 -14.66 -9.49 -0.91
CA THR A 40 -13.76 -9.41 -2.06
C THR A 40 -12.34 -9.05 -1.56
N PRO A 41 -11.39 -10.00 -1.55
CA PRO A 41 -10.09 -9.79 -0.93
C PRO A 41 -9.29 -8.59 -1.49
N ASP A 42 -9.42 -8.28 -2.79
CA ASP A 42 -8.80 -7.10 -3.39
C ASP A 42 -9.37 -5.78 -2.85
N LEU A 43 -10.68 -5.71 -2.63
CA LEU A 43 -11.34 -4.55 -2.01
C LEU A 43 -11.03 -4.42 -0.52
N SER A 44 -10.88 -5.53 0.21
CA SER A 44 -10.41 -5.48 1.59
C SER A 44 -8.99 -4.88 1.69
N ARG A 45 -8.09 -5.25 0.76
CA ARG A 45 -6.74 -4.66 0.68
C ARG A 45 -6.78 -3.18 0.30
N ALA A 46 -7.68 -2.80 -0.61
CA ALA A 46 -7.95 -1.41 -0.96
C ALA A 46 -8.25 -0.56 0.27
N ASP A 47 -9.06 -1.09 1.19
CA ASP A 47 -9.45 -0.39 2.41
C ASP A 47 -8.24 -0.16 3.33
N ASP A 48 -7.42 -1.19 3.52
CA ASP A 48 -6.19 -1.11 4.30
C ASP A 48 -5.19 -0.10 3.70
N HIS A 49 -5.01 -0.11 2.37
CA HIS A 49 -4.08 0.79 1.69
C HIS A 49 -4.58 2.24 1.69
N LEU A 50 -5.87 2.45 1.41
CA LEU A 50 -6.48 3.78 1.49
C LEU A 50 -6.33 4.38 2.88
N LYS A 51 -6.48 3.58 3.94
CA LYS A 51 -6.29 4.06 5.31
C LYS A 51 -4.87 4.58 5.55
N GLN A 52 -3.86 3.89 5.05
CA GLN A 52 -2.47 4.34 5.17
C GLN A 52 -2.26 5.66 4.44
N THR A 53 -2.70 5.75 3.18
CA THR A 53 -2.53 6.96 2.36
C THR A 53 -3.32 8.14 2.93
N PHE A 54 -4.53 7.88 3.43
CA PHE A 54 -5.35 8.85 4.15
C PHE A 54 -4.65 9.37 5.40
N ASP A 55 -4.10 8.49 6.25
CA ASP A 55 -3.46 8.88 7.52
C ASP A 55 -2.26 9.79 7.26
N ALA A 56 -1.46 9.49 6.23
CA ALA A 56 -0.32 10.32 5.86
C ALA A 56 -0.72 11.66 5.21
N ALA A 57 -1.72 11.67 4.34
CA ALA A 57 -2.28 12.90 3.77
C ALA A 57 -2.87 13.79 4.89
N ARG A 58 -3.63 13.20 5.81
CA ARG A 58 -4.21 13.88 6.97
C ARG A 58 -3.16 14.45 7.91
N ALA A 59 -2.02 13.78 8.08
CA ALA A 59 -0.91 14.27 8.89
C ALA A 59 -0.31 15.57 8.33
N ARG A 60 -0.35 15.76 7.01
CA ARG A 60 0.16 16.94 6.30
C ARG A 60 -0.89 18.03 6.06
N ALA A 61 -2.18 17.69 6.16
CA ALA A 61 -3.25 18.64 5.93
C ALA A 61 -3.22 19.83 6.92
N THR A 62 -3.13 21.05 6.38
CA THR A 62 -3.21 22.30 7.16
C THR A 62 -4.59 22.47 7.80
N ASP A 63 -5.66 22.21 7.03
CA ASP A 63 -7.04 22.19 7.53
C ASP A 63 -7.54 20.74 7.62
N LYS A 64 -7.35 20.14 8.80
CA LYS A 64 -7.80 18.77 9.08
C LYS A 64 -9.33 18.62 9.06
N LYS A 65 -10.07 19.71 9.33
CA LYS A 65 -11.53 19.68 9.31
C LYS A 65 -12.02 19.59 7.88
N ALA A 66 -11.57 20.49 7.01
CA ALA A 66 -11.93 20.46 5.59
C ALA A 66 -11.51 19.13 4.93
N PHE A 67 -10.31 18.62 5.25
CA PHE A 67 -9.84 17.32 4.77
C PHE A 67 -10.79 16.17 5.18
N ASN A 68 -11.11 16.08 6.47
CA ASN A 68 -12.00 15.04 7.00
C ASN A 68 -13.43 15.17 6.47
N ASP A 69 -13.93 16.39 6.27
CA ASP A 69 -15.27 16.64 5.73
C ASP A 69 -15.35 16.19 4.27
N ARG A 70 -14.32 16.48 3.45
CA ARG A 70 -14.23 15.99 2.06
C ARG A 70 -14.17 14.46 2.01
N ALA A 71 -13.32 13.84 2.82
CA ALA A 71 -13.22 12.39 2.89
C ALA A 71 -14.55 11.73 3.30
N ARG A 72 -15.27 12.33 4.24
CA ARG A 72 -16.61 11.89 4.64
C ARG A 72 -17.62 11.99 3.49
N GLN A 73 -17.59 13.08 2.72
CA GLN A 73 -18.48 13.26 1.58
C GLN A 73 -18.21 12.23 0.48
N GLU A 74 -16.94 11.96 0.17
CA GLU A 74 -16.56 10.94 -0.82
C GLU A 74 -16.94 9.53 -0.37
N TRP A 75 -16.75 9.21 0.92
CA TRP A 75 -17.24 7.96 1.49
C TRP A 75 -18.77 7.86 1.36
N GLN A 76 -19.53 8.88 1.78
CA GLN A 76 -21.00 8.89 1.65
C GLN A 76 -21.46 8.76 0.19
N ARG A 77 -20.71 9.33 -0.76
CA ARG A 77 -20.97 9.18 -2.19
C ARG A 77 -20.82 7.73 -2.61
N ARG A 78 -19.71 7.07 -2.28
CA ARG A 78 -19.47 5.64 -2.53
C ARG A 78 -20.63 4.78 -2.01
N GLU A 79 -21.02 5.00 -0.76
CA GLU A 79 -22.11 4.26 -0.11
C GLU A 79 -23.44 4.38 -0.87
N LYS A 80 -23.69 5.52 -1.53
CA LYS A 80 -24.92 5.78 -2.29
C LYS A 80 -24.85 5.35 -3.75
N THR A 81 -23.69 5.43 -4.39
CA THR A 81 -23.57 5.32 -5.86
C THR A 81 -23.02 3.99 -6.34
N CYS A 82 -22.16 3.33 -5.56
CA CYS A 82 -21.54 2.09 -6.01
C CYS A 82 -22.40 0.86 -5.72
N THR A 83 -22.66 0.08 -6.76
CA THR A 83 -23.51 -1.12 -6.71
C THR A 83 -22.75 -2.41 -7.04
N ASP A 84 -21.49 -2.32 -7.47
CA ASP A 84 -20.65 -3.48 -7.81
C ASP A 84 -19.18 -3.27 -7.42
N ALA A 85 -18.39 -4.35 -7.50
CA ALA A 85 -16.99 -4.33 -7.13
C ALA A 85 -16.13 -3.46 -8.06
N ALA A 86 -16.53 -3.26 -9.32
CA ALA A 86 -15.77 -2.43 -10.27
C ALA A 86 -15.88 -0.95 -9.90
N CYS A 87 -17.08 -0.47 -9.55
CA CYS A 87 -17.28 0.89 -9.05
C CYS A 87 -16.48 1.15 -7.77
N VAL A 88 -16.52 0.21 -6.82
CA VAL A 88 -15.79 0.35 -5.55
C VAL A 88 -14.28 0.38 -5.79
N ARG A 89 -13.75 -0.48 -6.69
CA ARG A 89 -12.33 -0.45 -7.09
C ARG A 89 -11.92 0.89 -7.68
N GLN A 90 -12.73 1.44 -8.59
CA GLN A 90 -12.43 2.74 -9.19
C GLN A 90 -12.43 3.86 -8.14
N TRP A 91 -13.40 3.84 -7.22
CA TRP A 91 -13.44 4.82 -6.13
C TRP A 91 -12.18 4.76 -5.26
N TYR A 92 -11.70 3.58 -4.90
CA TYR A 92 -10.45 3.45 -4.14
C TYR A 92 -9.25 4.02 -4.91
N ALA A 93 -9.09 3.66 -6.19
CA ALA A 93 -8.01 4.19 -7.03
C ALA A 93 -8.04 5.72 -7.15
N ASP A 94 -9.24 6.31 -7.27
CA ASP A 94 -9.42 7.76 -7.33
C ASP A 94 -9.05 8.43 -5.99
N GLN A 95 -9.50 7.88 -4.84
CA GLN A 95 -9.19 8.43 -3.53
C GLN A 95 -7.70 8.34 -3.19
N GLU A 96 -7.06 7.21 -3.51
CA GLU A 96 -5.62 7.04 -3.32
C GLU A 96 -4.81 8.04 -4.14
N ARG A 97 -5.19 8.27 -5.40
CA ARG A 97 -4.54 9.30 -6.22
C ARG A 97 -4.67 10.68 -5.58
N LEU A 98 -5.86 11.02 -5.06
CA LEU A 98 -6.08 12.31 -4.39
C LEU A 98 -5.23 12.44 -3.12
N TYR A 99 -5.21 11.42 -2.27
CA TYR A 99 -4.44 11.45 -1.02
C TYR A 99 -2.93 11.36 -1.27
N ALA A 100 -2.47 10.67 -2.31
CA ALA A 100 -1.07 10.64 -2.70
C ALA A 100 -0.58 12.03 -3.14
N LEU A 101 -1.42 12.80 -3.86
CA LEU A 101 -1.12 14.19 -4.21
C LEU A 101 -1.05 15.08 -2.96
N ASP A 102 -2.02 14.96 -2.05
CA ASP A 102 -2.03 15.69 -0.78
C ASP A 102 -0.82 15.32 0.11
N ALA A 103 -0.41 14.05 0.10
CA ALA A 103 0.73 13.55 0.86
C ALA A 103 2.08 13.97 0.25
N SER A 104 2.14 14.19 -1.06
CA SER A 104 3.36 14.56 -1.79
C SER A 104 3.55 16.07 -1.96
N ALA A 105 2.54 16.87 -1.59
CA ALA A 105 2.65 18.33 -1.61
C ALA A 105 3.80 18.80 -0.72
N PRO A 106 4.66 19.71 -1.19
CA PRO A 106 5.67 20.33 -0.34
C PRO A 106 4.98 20.99 0.84
N ALA A 107 5.55 20.83 2.04
CA ALA A 107 5.01 21.45 3.24
C ALA A 107 4.75 22.94 3.00
N PRO A 108 3.63 23.51 3.48
CA PRO A 108 3.42 24.94 3.36
C PRO A 108 4.63 25.63 4.00
N ALA A 109 5.37 26.39 3.20
CA ALA A 109 6.41 27.26 3.72
C ALA A 109 5.78 28.13 4.83
N PRO A 110 6.46 28.33 5.97
CA PRO A 110 5.97 29.29 6.95
C PRO A 110 5.72 30.61 6.25
N ALA A 111 4.52 31.18 6.44
CA ALA A 111 4.12 32.42 5.80
C ALA A 111 5.21 33.48 6.03
N PRO A 112 5.73 34.14 4.97
CA PRO A 112 6.73 35.16 5.15
C PRO A 112 6.12 36.36 5.89
N ALA A 113 6.73 36.75 7.00
CA ALA A 113 6.49 38.06 7.62
C ALA A 113 6.83 39.17 6.61
N PRO A 114 6.13 40.32 6.62
CA PRO A 114 6.36 41.35 5.63
C PRO A 114 7.67 42.08 5.93
N ALA A 115 8.61 42.05 4.98
CA ALA A 115 9.78 42.90 4.97
C ALA A 115 10.05 43.41 3.53
N PRO A 116 10.64 44.61 3.39
CA PRO A 116 10.26 45.57 2.36
C PRO A 116 10.97 45.35 1.01
N ALA A 117 10.38 46.00 0.01
CA ALA A 117 10.89 46.12 -1.34
C ALA A 117 12.34 46.64 -1.38
N ALA A 118 13.20 45.91 -2.09
CA ALA A 118 14.38 46.47 -2.72
C ALA A 118 14.52 45.83 -4.11
N THR A 119 14.43 46.71 -5.10
CA THR A 119 14.55 46.53 -6.54
C THR A 119 15.97 46.20 -6.99
N GLY A 120 16.08 45.37 -8.02
CA GLY A 120 17.31 45.15 -8.79
C GLY A 120 17.08 44.16 -9.94
N GLN A 121 16.72 44.68 -11.11
CA GLN A 121 16.59 43.97 -12.39
C GLN A 121 17.96 43.66 -13.01
N GLY A 122 18.05 42.59 -13.82
CA GLY A 122 19.23 42.28 -14.61
C GLY A 122 19.19 40.93 -15.35
N ASP A 123 18.24 40.81 -16.27
CA ASP A 123 18.21 40.06 -17.54
C ASP A 123 18.88 38.68 -17.78
N SER A 124 17.99 37.78 -18.24
CA SER A 124 18.05 36.94 -19.46
C SER A 124 18.96 35.70 -19.57
N ALA A 125 18.26 34.56 -19.55
CA ALA A 125 18.26 33.45 -20.52
C ALA A 125 19.59 32.82 -20.95
N SER A 126 19.76 31.52 -20.67
CA SER A 126 19.58 30.44 -21.66
C SER A 126 20.37 29.17 -21.27
N ASN A 127 19.70 28.02 -21.45
CA ASN A 127 20.21 26.66 -21.60
C ASN A 127 20.77 25.86 -20.39
N ASN A 128 20.03 24.81 -20.06
CA ASN A 128 20.47 23.58 -19.39
C ASN A 128 21.33 22.74 -20.38
N PRO A 129 22.20 21.79 -19.95
CA PRO A 129 21.79 20.65 -19.13
C PRO A 129 22.64 20.37 -17.89
N LEU A 130 21.93 19.86 -16.89
CA LEU A 130 22.40 19.19 -15.70
C LEU A 130 23.41 18.08 -16.01
N ARG A 131 24.53 18.16 -15.32
CA ARG A 131 25.56 17.13 -15.19
C ARG A 131 25.00 15.96 -14.37
N MET A 132 24.73 14.86 -15.05
CA MET A 132 24.40 13.57 -14.46
C MET A 132 25.66 12.95 -13.81
N PRO A 133 25.60 12.36 -12.60
CA PRO A 133 26.63 11.44 -12.14
C PRO A 133 26.52 10.10 -12.90
N PRO A 134 27.65 9.38 -13.10
CA PRO A 134 27.75 8.27 -14.04
C PRO A 134 27.00 7.00 -13.59
N PRO A 135 26.58 6.14 -14.54
CA PRO A 135 26.03 4.83 -14.23
C PRO A 135 27.17 3.89 -13.83
N ALA A 136 27.02 3.20 -12.69
CA ALA A 136 27.80 1.99 -12.45
C ALA A 136 27.23 0.89 -13.35
N THR A 137 27.80 0.77 -14.54
CA THR A 137 27.68 -0.37 -15.44
C THR A 137 28.48 -1.54 -14.89
N THR A 138 27.79 -2.64 -14.58
CA THR A 138 28.39 -3.97 -14.65
C THR A 138 27.81 -4.65 -15.90
N PRO A 139 28.62 -5.14 -16.84
CA PRO A 139 28.13 -5.79 -18.06
C PRO A 139 27.45 -7.14 -17.75
N PRO A 140 26.48 -7.59 -18.56
CA PRO A 140 25.78 -8.85 -18.37
C PRO A 140 26.69 -10.01 -18.78
N SER A 141 26.96 -10.92 -17.85
CA SER A 141 27.52 -12.22 -18.21
C SER A 141 26.40 -13.10 -18.73
N SER A 142 26.59 -13.54 -19.96
CA SER A 142 25.69 -14.28 -20.82
C SER A 142 25.33 -15.67 -20.32
N ASN A 143 24.07 -16.01 -20.59
CA ASN A 143 23.51 -17.35 -20.81
C ASN A 143 22.92 -18.07 -19.58
N GLU A 144 21.68 -17.71 -19.22
CA GLU A 144 20.58 -18.67 -19.05
C GLU A 144 19.24 -17.94 -18.97
N ALA A 145 18.16 -18.64 -19.29
CA ALA A 145 16.78 -18.18 -19.33
C ALA A 145 16.22 -17.76 -17.95
N GLN A 146 16.82 -16.76 -17.34
CA GLN A 146 16.51 -16.27 -16.00
C GLN A 146 15.66 -15.01 -16.10
N ALA A 147 14.57 -14.95 -15.34
CA ALA A 147 13.62 -13.85 -15.38
C ALA A 147 14.35 -12.51 -15.09
N PRO A 148 14.02 -11.42 -15.81
CA PRO A 148 14.67 -10.13 -15.62
C PRO A 148 14.51 -9.67 -14.17
N GLU A 149 15.62 -9.23 -13.57
CA GLU A 149 15.65 -8.75 -12.20
C GLU A 149 15.21 -7.28 -12.14
N VAL A 150 14.22 -6.99 -11.30
CA VAL A 150 13.56 -5.68 -11.23
C VAL A 150 13.41 -5.26 -9.77
N ALA A 151 13.91 -4.08 -9.42
CA ALA A 151 13.70 -3.50 -8.10
C ALA A 151 12.23 -3.06 -7.92
N ALA A 152 11.66 -3.28 -6.73
CA ALA A 152 10.30 -2.83 -6.41
C ALA A 152 10.12 -1.32 -6.63
N THR A 153 11.13 -0.51 -6.30
CA THR A 153 11.16 0.94 -6.51
C THR A 153 11.07 1.32 -7.99
N ALA A 154 11.81 0.62 -8.86
CA ALA A 154 11.79 0.84 -10.29
C ALA A 154 10.46 0.41 -10.92
N LEU A 155 9.93 -0.74 -10.51
CA LEU A 155 8.64 -1.22 -10.98
C LEU A 155 7.52 -0.21 -10.66
N TYR A 156 7.48 0.27 -9.42
CA TYR A 156 6.52 1.27 -8.99
C TYR A 156 6.67 2.60 -9.74
N ALA A 157 7.90 3.11 -9.87
CA ALA A 157 8.17 4.36 -10.59
C ALA A 157 7.67 4.31 -12.04
N ASP A 158 7.89 3.18 -12.74
CA ASP A 158 7.41 2.99 -14.10
C ASP A 158 5.87 3.03 -14.16
N TYR A 159 5.19 2.41 -13.20
CA TYR A 159 3.74 2.41 -13.10
C TYR A 159 3.16 3.80 -12.77
N GLN A 160 3.81 4.55 -11.89
CA GLN A 160 3.42 5.92 -11.55
C GLN A 160 3.62 6.89 -12.72
N GLN A 161 4.70 6.71 -13.49
CA GLN A 161 4.98 7.55 -14.65
C GLN A 161 3.99 7.29 -15.79
N ASN A 162 3.76 6.01 -16.11
CA ASN A 162 2.84 5.64 -17.18
C ASN A 162 2.38 4.18 -17.05
N ALA A 163 1.24 3.98 -16.39
CA ALA A 163 0.64 2.65 -16.17
C ALA A 163 0.44 1.85 -17.47
N SER A 164 0.03 2.47 -18.58
CA SER A 164 -0.18 1.76 -19.85
C SER A 164 1.12 1.30 -20.48
N ALA A 165 2.20 2.09 -20.38
CA ALA A 165 3.52 1.69 -20.84
C ALA A 165 4.12 0.61 -19.95
N ALA A 166 3.96 0.75 -18.63
CA ALA A 166 4.36 -0.24 -17.65
C ALA A 166 3.63 -1.59 -17.86
N ASP A 167 2.33 -1.57 -18.15
CA ASP A 167 1.59 -2.79 -18.48
C ASP A 167 2.13 -3.48 -19.74
N ARG A 168 2.40 -2.74 -20.82
CA ARG A 168 3.07 -3.31 -22.01
C ARG A 168 4.46 -3.88 -21.68
N LYS A 169 5.16 -3.26 -20.73
CA LYS A 169 6.51 -3.66 -20.32
C LYS A 169 6.50 -4.89 -19.41
N TYR A 170 5.56 -5.00 -18.47
CA TYR A 170 5.64 -5.95 -17.36
C TYR A 170 4.45 -6.91 -17.24
N LYS A 171 3.22 -6.46 -17.49
CA LYS A 171 2.03 -7.25 -17.21
C LYS A 171 2.02 -8.57 -17.98
N GLY A 172 1.70 -9.65 -17.27
CA GLY A 172 1.75 -11.02 -17.77
C GLY A 172 3.16 -11.61 -17.90
N LYS A 173 4.23 -10.83 -17.69
CA LYS A 173 5.61 -11.32 -17.75
C LYS A 173 6.09 -11.76 -16.38
N THR A 174 7.00 -12.73 -16.39
CA THR A 174 7.70 -13.19 -15.19
C THR A 174 8.95 -12.34 -14.98
N ILE A 175 9.10 -11.79 -13.78
CA ILE A 175 10.28 -11.04 -13.34
C ILE A 175 10.79 -11.60 -12.02
N LYS A 176 12.07 -11.39 -11.71
CA LYS A 176 12.60 -11.56 -10.36
C LYS A 176 12.55 -10.21 -9.65
N VAL A 177 11.50 -9.99 -8.87
CA VAL A 177 11.35 -8.75 -8.10
C VAL A 177 12.19 -8.82 -6.84
N HIS A 178 12.86 -7.73 -6.46
CA HIS A 178 13.56 -7.62 -5.18
C HIS A 178 13.28 -6.29 -4.50
N GLY A 179 13.36 -6.27 -3.17
CA GLY A 179 13.15 -5.06 -2.37
C GLY A 179 13.21 -5.33 -0.87
N THR A 180 12.95 -4.28 -0.11
CA THR A 180 12.85 -4.34 1.36
C THR A 180 11.38 -4.49 1.74
N VAL A 181 11.08 -5.39 2.69
CA VAL A 181 9.72 -5.61 3.19
C VAL A 181 9.26 -4.41 4.02
N ALA A 182 8.24 -3.71 3.54
CA ALA A 182 7.58 -2.63 4.26
C ALA A 182 6.62 -3.19 5.32
N SER A 183 5.84 -4.20 4.96
CA SER A 183 4.90 -4.87 5.84
C SER A 183 4.52 -6.28 5.36
N VAL A 184 3.97 -7.09 6.26
CA VAL A 184 3.28 -8.35 5.93
C VAL A 184 1.87 -8.21 6.48
N ARG A 185 0.87 -8.36 5.60
CA ARG A 185 -0.53 -8.17 5.93
C ARG A 185 -1.28 -9.49 5.83
N ALA A 186 -2.19 -9.72 6.76
CA ALA A 186 -3.08 -10.86 6.78
C ALA A 186 -4.51 -10.35 6.98
N PRO A 187 -5.27 -10.11 5.89
CA PRO A 187 -6.65 -9.65 6.01
C PRO A 187 -7.52 -10.76 6.63
N ALA A 188 -8.54 -10.36 7.40
CA ALA A 188 -9.37 -11.29 8.17
C ALA A 188 -10.03 -12.41 7.34
N ASN A 189 -10.33 -12.14 6.06
CA ASN A 189 -10.95 -13.06 5.12
C ASN A 189 -10.11 -13.30 3.84
N GLY A 190 -8.79 -13.07 3.89
CA GLY A 190 -7.95 -13.19 2.69
C GLY A 190 -6.59 -13.85 2.95
N THR A 191 -5.83 -14.03 1.87
CA THR A 191 -4.50 -14.65 1.93
C THR A 191 -3.47 -13.62 2.36
N PRO A 192 -2.54 -13.96 3.26
CA PRO A 192 -1.48 -13.03 3.62
C PRO A 192 -0.59 -12.70 2.42
N TYR A 193 -0.14 -11.45 2.38
CA TYR A 193 0.66 -10.90 1.28
C TYR A 193 1.77 -10.01 1.84
N ILE A 194 2.77 -9.72 0.99
CA ILE A 194 3.94 -8.93 1.36
C ILE A 194 3.91 -7.61 0.59
N GLU A 195 4.17 -6.52 1.28
CA GLU A 195 4.36 -5.19 0.69
C GLU A 195 5.86 -4.86 0.67
N LEU A 196 6.42 -4.62 -0.52
CA LEU A 196 7.78 -4.13 -0.67
C LEU A 196 7.79 -2.60 -0.71
N THR A 197 8.76 -1.99 -0.04
CA THR A 197 9.01 -0.54 -0.11
C THR A 197 9.31 -0.12 -1.54
N ALA A 198 8.58 0.88 -2.04
CA ALA A 198 8.71 1.35 -3.41
C ALA A 198 9.27 2.79 -3.55
N ALA A 199 9.50 3.50 -2.45
CA ALA A 199 10.27 4.74 -2.39
C ALA A 199 10.77 5.00 -0.96
N ASP A 200 11.44 6.12 -0.71
CA ASP A 200 11.85 6.56 0.64
C ASP A 200 10.67 6.92 1.57
N ASN A 201 9.42 6.74 1.11
CA ASN A 201 8.19 7.05 1.84
C ASN A 201 7.48 5.73 2.24
N PRO A 202 6.92 5.61 3.45
CA PRO A 202 6.22 4.40 3.92
C PRO A 202 4.94 3.99 3.16
N LEU A 203 4.40 4.81 2.27
CA LEU A 203 3.11 4.57 1.60
C LEU A 203 3.22 3.88 0.23
N PRO A 204 4.10 4.30 -0.71
CA PRO A 204 4.19 3.62 -1.99
C PRO A 204 4.75 2.20 -1.81
N SER A 205 4.00 1.20 -2.26
CA SER A 205 4.40 -0.19 -2.12
C SER A 205 4.16 -1.03 -3.37
N VAL A 206 4.84 -2.17 -3.43
CA VAL A 206 4.62 -3.22 -4.45
C VAL A 206 4.09 -4.45 -3.73
N HIS A 207 2.94 -4.95 -4.19
CA HIS A 207 2.23 -6.04 -3.54
C HIS A 207 2.62 -7.39 -4.14
N LEU A 208 3.02 -8.33 -3.28
CA LEU A 208 3.36 -9.70 -3.65
C LEU A 208 2.35 -10.68 -3.05
N ASP A 209 1.56 -11.30 -3.90
CA ASP A 209 0.64 -12.38 -3.56
C ASP A 209 1.33 -13.74 -3.73
N PHE A 210 1.27 -14.59 -2.71
CA PHE A 210 1.88 -15.93 -2.72
C PHE A 210 0.83 -17.03 -2.59
N PRO A 211 0.06 -17.32 -3.66
CA PRO A 211 -1.07 -18.25 -3.61
C PRO A 211 -0.67 -19.69 -3.25
N ASP A 212 0.53 -20.11 -3.64
CA ASP A 212 1.02 -21.49 -3.49
C ASP A 212 1.98 -21.62 -2.29
N THR A 213 2.20 -20.53 -1.53
CA THR A 213 3.06 -20.55 -0.35
C THR A 213 2.21 -20.66 0.91
N PRO A 214 2.48 -21.65 1.80
CA PRO A 214 1.81 -21.76 3.08
C PRO A 214 1.90 -20.45 3.89
N PRO A 215 0.79 -20.00 4.50
CA PRO A 215 0.76 -18.78 5.32
C PRO A 215 1.84 -18.71 6.40
N GLU A 216 2.25 -19.85 6.99
CA GLU A 216 3.28 -19.85 8.04
C GLU A 216 4.65 -19.40 7.50
N ARG A 217 4.96 -19.69 6.23
CA ARG A 217 6.22 -19.24 5.61
C ARG A 217 6.22 -17.74 5.33
N ILE A 218 5.06 -17.18 4.99
CA ILE A 218 4.87 -15.75 4.75
C ILE A 218 4.96 -15.00 6.09
N ALA A 219 4.33 -15.54 7.14
CA ALA A 219 4.34 -14.95 8.49
C ALA A 219 5.74 -14.88 9.14
N GLN A 220 6.71 -15.68 8.67
CA GLN A 220 8.11 -15.62 9.13
C GLN A 220 8.90 -14.44 8.54
N ILE A 221 8.33 -13.71 7.58
CA ILE A 221 8.99 -12.58 6.93
C ILE A 221 8.69 -11.32 7.74
N GLY A 222 9.76 -10.64 8.14
CA GLY A 222 9.69 -9.45 8.96
C GLY A 222 9.87 -8.18 8.14
N LYS A 223 9.29 -7.08 8.63
CA LYS A 223 9.59 -5.72 8.16
C LYS A 223 11.11 -5.46 8.18
N GLY A 224 11.61 -4.83 7.14
CA GLY A 224 13.03 -4.47 6.98
C GLY A 224 13.90 -5.58 6.37
N GLN A 225 13.38 -6.80 6.19
CA GLN A 225 14.11 -7.85 5.47
C GLN A 225 14.21 -7.50 3.99
N LYS A 226 15.37 -7.77 3.39
CA LYS A 226 15.52 -7.77 1.93
C LYS A 226 15.08 -9.14 1.42
N ILE A 227 14.23 -9.16 0.41
CA ILE A 227 13.78 -10.39 -0.22
C ILE A 227 13.86 -10.26 -1.74
N ALA A 228 13.91 -11.41 -2.42
CA ALA A 228 13.68 -11.52 -3.84
C ALA A 228 12.72 -12.67 -4.14
N ALA A 229 11.82 -12.48 -5.11
CA ALA A 229 10.84 -13.48 -5.52
C ALA A 229 10.66 -13.47 -7.04
N THR A 230 10.46 -14.65 -7.62
CA THR A 230 10.09 -14.76 -9.04
C THR A 230 8.57 -14.71 -9.14
N CYS A 231 8.04 -13.73 -9.86
CA CYS A 231 6.62 -13.43 -9.87
C CYS A 231 6.13 -13.00 -11.27
N VAL A 232 4.85 -13.22 -11.53
CA VAL A 232 4.15 -12.73 -12.72
C VAL A 232 3.47 -11.41 -12.38
N VAL A 233 3.78 -10.35 -13.13
CA VAL A 233 3.18 -9.03 -12.89
C VAL A 233 1.72 -9.01 -13.36
N GLN A 234 0.79 -8.64 -12.47
CA GLN A 234 -0.65 -8.61 -12.76
C GLN A 234 -1.11 -7.24 -13.28
N GLY A 235 -0.30 -6.20 -13.11
CA GLY A 235 -0.66 -4.82 -13.42
C GLY A 235 -0.93 -4.00 -12.18
N LEU A 236 -1.57 -2.84 -12.35
CA LEU A 236 -2.09 -2.07 -11.23
C LEU A 236 -3.38 -2.68 -10.70
N VAL A 237 -3.48 -2.83 -9.39
CA VAL A 237 -4.72 -3.07 -8.68
C VAL A 237 -4.81 -2.02 -7.60
N ILE A 238 -5.76 -1.08 -7.75
CA ILE A 238 -6.01 -0.02 -6.77
C ILE A 238 -4.70 0.75 -6.50
N GLY A 239 -4.24 1.50 -7.51
CA GLY A 239 -3.05 2.36 -7.38
C GLY A 239 -1.70 1.64 -7.42
N ASP A 240 -1.60 0.40 -6.96
CA ASP A 240 -0.31 -0.27 -6.75
C ASP A 240 -0.05 -1.45 -7.71
N PRO A 241 1.23 -1.69 -8.09
CA PRO A 241 1.61 -2.87 -8.83
C PRO A 241 1.42 -4.14 -7.99
N VAL A 242 0.64 -5.09 -8.50
CA VAL A 242 0.45 -6.41 -7.91
C VAL A 242 1.20 -7.47 -8.71
N LEU A 243 1.88 -8.36 -8.01
CA LEU A 243 2.57 -9.51 -8.59
C LEU A 243 2.10 -10.79 -7.92
N ARG A 244 1.92 -11.84 -8.72
CA ARG A 244 1.57 -13.19 -8.26
C ARG A 244 2.83 -14.06 -8.29
N CYS A 245 3.25 -14.55 -7.13
CA CYS A 245 4.51 -15.25 -6.91
C CYS A 245 4.22 -16.74 -6.59
N PRO A 246 4.40 -17.66 -7.55
CA PRO A 246 4.08 -19.08 -7.35
C PRO A 246 5.12 -19.85 -6.52
N GLY A 247 6.30 -19.24 -6.28
CA GLY A 247 7.48 -19.94 -5.80
C GLY A 247 8.04 -19.44 -4.48
N ALA A 248 9.22 -19.96 -4.14
CA ALA A 248 9.95 -19.64 -2.93
C ALA A 248 10.43 -18.18 -2.89
N ILE A 249 10.54 -17.67 -1.66
CA ILE A 249 11.06 -16.34 -1.36
C ILE A 249 12.55 -16.49 -1.01
N ALA A 250 13.43 -15.87 -1.77
CA ALA A 250 14.85 -15.78 -1.45
C ALA A 250 15.06 -14.66 -0.41
N ARG A 251 15.92 -14.91 0.57
CA ARG A 251 16.23 -14.01 1.70
C ARG A 251 17.73 -13.70 1.73
#